data_AF-A0A8H4VVC6-F1
#
_entry.id   AF-A0A8H4VVC6-F1
#
_cell.length_a   1.000
_cell.length_b   1.000
_cell.length_c   1.000
_cell.angle_alpha   90.00
_cell.angle_beta   90.00
_cell.angle_gamma   90.00
#
_symmetry.space_group_name_H-M   'P 1'
#
loop_
_entity.id
_entity.type
_entity.pdbx_description
1 polymer ?
#
loop_
_entity_poly.entity_id
_entity_poly.type
_entity_poly.pdbx_seq_one_letter_code
_entity_poly.pdbx_strand_id
1 'polypeptide(L)'
;MDWRRPPYPIATADYATYVQILTWFLDMPSPGSPFSFHRMALAGKELGTDVVQWFEPSVAAGTIRILTTAFPECGLSTAVALDSTLYQNHLFAASHGETTSRLPRRQWDDVGW
;
A
#
# COMPACT_ATOMS: atom_id res chain seq x y z
N MET A 1 14.05 0.04 17.71
CA MET A 1 12.67 0.52 17.95
C MET A 1 11.86 -0.69 18.39
N ASP A 2 11.49 -0.74 19.67
CA ASP A 2 10.71 -1.85 20.27
C ASP A 2 9.27 -1.42 20.58
N TRP A 3 8.63 -0.69 19.65
CA TRP A 3 7.28 -0.17 19.86
C TRP A 3 6.28 -1.31 20.12
N ARG A 4 5.33 -1.08 21.03
CA ARG A 4 4.21 -1.98 21.36
C ARG A 4 2.93 -1.16 21.50
N ARG A 5 1.80 -1.75 21.09
CA ARG A 5 0.49 -1.13 21.26
C ARG A 5 0.22 -0.89 22.76
N PRO A 6 -0.11 0.34 23.19
CA PRO A 6 -0.48 0.60 24.57
C PRO A 6 -1.87 0.00 24.90
N PRO A 7 -2.15 -0.32 26.17
CA PRO A 7 -3.43 -0.91 26.58
C PRO A 7 -4.63 0.04 26.44
N TYR A 8 -4.39 1.35 26.36
CA TYR A 8 -5.40 2.39 26.16
C TYR A 8 -4.85 3.49 25.23
N PRO A 9 -5.71 4.33 24.63
CA PRO A 9 -5.26 5.44 23.79
C PRO A 9 -4.40 6.44 24.55
N ILE A 10 -3.29 6.85 23.95
CA ILE A 10 -2.36 7.85 24.52
C ILE A 10 -2.09 8.91 23.45
N ALA A 11 -2.17 10.19 23.79
CA ALA A 11 -1.94 11.28 22.84
C ALA A 11 -0.44 11.53 22.58
N THR A 12 0.25 10.54 21.99
CA THR A 12 1.66 10.63 21.57
C THR A 12 1.79 10.60 20.05
N ALA A 13 2.93 11.07 19.53
CA ALA A 13 3.24 11.01 18.11
C ALA A 13 3.22 9.56 17.59
N ASP A 14 3.85 8.63 18.29
CA ASP A 14 3.86 7.21 17.92
C ASP A 14 2.45 6.60 17.87
N TYR A 15 1.58 6.98 18.80
CA TYR A 15 0.19 6.51 18.80
C TYR A 15 -0.61 7.13 17.65
N ALA A 16 -0.37 8.41 17.33
CA ALA A 16 -0.97 9.05 16.16
C ALA A 16 -0.54 8.35 14.85
N THR A 17 0.75 8.02 14.72
CA THR A 17 1.26 7.22 13.59
C THR A 17 0.63 5.83 13.55
N TYR A 18 0.48 5.16 14.68
CA TYR A 18 -0.23 3.87 14.76
C TYR A 18 -1.68 3.98 14.27
N VAL A 19 -2.44 4.98 14.74
CA VAL A 19 -3.82 5.22 14.31
C VAL A 19 -3.86 5.52 12.81
N GLN A 20 -2.97 6.37 12.31
CA GLN A 20 -2.86 6.70 10.89
C GLN A 20 -2.62 5.45 10.03
N ILE A 21 -1.64 4.61 10.42
CA ILE A 21 -1.37 3.35 9.72
C ILE A 21 -2.62 2.49 9.71
N LEU A 22 -3.28 2.28 10.86
CA LEU A 22 -4.52 1.49 10.90
C LEU A 22 -5.62 2.06 10.00
N THR A 23 -5.80 3.39 9.99
CA THR A 23 -6.80 4.05 9.14
C THR A 23 -6.58 3.71 7.67
N TRP A 24 -5.32 3.58 7.23
CA TRP A 24 -5.02 3.24 5.85
C TRP A 24 -5.50 1.84 5.43
N PHE A 25 -5.70 0.92 6.38
CA PHE A 25 -6.11 -0.46 6.16
C PHE A 25 -7.55 -0.76 6.56
N LEU A 26 -8.36 0.23 6.98
CA LEU A 26 -9.77 -0.02 7.29
C LEU A 26 -10.51 -0.49 6.03
N ASP A 27 -11.42 -1.45 6.19
CA ASP A 27 -12.27 -1.97 5.11
C ASP A 27 -13.41 -1.02 4.77
N MET A 28 -13.02 0.18 4.31
CA MET A 28 -13.92 1.19 3.78
C MET A 28 -13.46 1.56 2.37
N PRO A 29 -14.40 1.75 1.42
CA PRO A 29 -14.09 2.29 0.11
C PRO A 29 -13.87 3.81 0.21
N SER A 30 -12.91 4.22 1.04
CA SER A 30 -12.64 5.62 1.34
C SER A 30 -11.26 6.03 0.83
N PRO A 31 -11.10 7.31 0.45
CA PRO A 31 -9.79 7.91 0.23
C PRO A 31 -8.86 7.82 1.48
N GLY A 32 -9.40 7.70 2.68
CA GLY A 32 -8.61 7.54 3.91
C GLY A 32 -8.01 6.15 4.07
N SER A 33 -8.46 5.16 3.29
CA SER A 33 -8.08 3.76 3.42
C SER A 33 -7.52 3.18 2.11
N PRO A 34 -6.35 3.69 1.65
CA PRO A 34 -5.74 3.31 0.37
C PRO A 34 -5.34 1.83 0.28
N PHE A 35 -5.16 1.15 1.42
CA PHE A 35 -4.78 -0.27 1.49
C PHE A 35 -5.93 -1.16 1.97
N SER A 36 -7.17 -0.68 1.89
CA SER A 36 -8.34 -1.48 2.25
C SER A 36 -8.50 -2.73 1.39
N PHE A 37 -9.25 -3.72 1.89
CA PHE A 37 -9.55 -4.92 1.12
C PHE A 37 -10.14 -4.60 -0.27
N HIS A 38 -11.01 -3.58 -0.33
CA HIS A 38 -11.60 -3.07 -1.56
C HIS A 38 -10.53 -2.66 -2.59
N ARG A 39 -9.51 -1.91 -2.16
CA ARG A 39 -8.42 -1.45 -3.05
C ARG A 39 -7.50 -2.59 -3.45
N MET A 40 -7.22 -3.48 -2.52
CA MET A 40 -6.41 -4.67 -2.76
C MET A 40 -7.06 -5.61 -3.80
N ALA A 41 -8.37 -5.80 -3.73
CA ALA A 41 -9.13 -6.55 -4.71
C ALA A 41 -9.09 -5.92 -6.12
N LEU A 42 -9.28 -4.60 -6.22
CA LEU A 42 -9.23 -3.88 -7.49
C LEU A 42 -7.83 -3.93 -8.12
N ALA A 43 -6.78 -3.74 -7.32
CA ALA A 43 -5.41 -3.84 -7.80
C ALA A 43 -5.02 -5.28 -8.19
N GLY A 44 -5.55 -6.30 -7.51
CA GLY A 44 -5.41 -7.69 -7.95
C GLY A 44 -6.12 -7.96 -9.29
N LYS A 45 -7.28 -7.32 -9.53
CA LYS A 45 -7.97 -7.39 -10.82
C LYS A 45 -7.13 -6.82 -11.96
N GLU A 46 -6.37 -5.74 -11.72
CA GLU A 46 -5.43 -5.18 -12.70
C GLU A 46 -4.29 -6.15 -13.06
N LEU A 47 -3.95 -7.08 -12.16
CA LEU A 47 -2.96 -8.13 -12.38
C LEU A 47 -3.54 -9.42 -12.96
N GLY A 48 -4.84 -9.43 -13.30
CA GLY A 48 -5.51 -10.57 -13.94
C GLY A 48 -6.08 -11.61 -12.97
N THR A 49 -6.14 -11.32 -11.67
CA THR A 49 -6.82 -12.15 -10.67
C THR A 49 -8.23 -11.67 -10.39
N ASP A 50 -9.20 -12.58 -10.30
CA ASP A 50 -10.56 -12.20 -9.89
C ASP A 50 -10.63 -11.77 -8.43
N VAL A 51 -11.59 -10.89 -8.10
CA VAL A 51 -11.76 -10.25 -6.78
C VAL A 51 -11.91 -11.26 -5.61
N VAL A 52 -12.36 -12.48 -5.89
CA VAL A 52 -12.60 -13.55 -4.91
C VAL A 52 -11.49 -14.60 -4.92
N GLN A 53 -10.55 -14.51 -5.86
CA GLN A 53 -9.47 -15.48 -6.00
C GLN A 53 -8.38 -15.22 -4.95
N TRP A 54 -7.86 -16.29 -4.38
CA TRP A 54 -6.67 -16.23 -3.54
C TRP A 54 -5.47 -15.68 -4.32
N PHE A 55 -4.76 -14.72 -3.73
CA PHE A 55 -3.55 -14.17 -4.33
C PHE A 55 -2.36 -15.08 -4.02
N GLU A 56 -1.69 -15.52 -5.08
CA GLU A 56 -0.34 -16.08 -4.96
C GLU A 56 0.63 -14.99 -4.47
N PRO A 57 1.75 -15.36 -3.80
CA PRO A 57 2.69 -14.40 -3.24
C PRO A 57 3.18 -13.32 -4.22
N SER A 58 3.34 -13.67 -5.50
CA SER A 58 3.74 -12.74 -6.56
C SER A 58 2.67 -11.69 -6.88
N VAL A 59 1.41 -12.11 -6.97
CA VAL A 59 0.25 -11.23 -7.17
C VAL A 59 0.11 -10.30 -5.96
N ALA A 60 0.21 -10.84 -4.74
CA ALA A 60 0.18 -10.02 -3.52
C ALA A 60 1.28 -8.95 -3.51
N ALA A 61 2.52 -9.31 -3.88
CA ALA A 61 3.63 -8.36 -3.97
C ALA A 61 3.40 -7.29 -5.05
N GLY A 62 2.86 -7.67 -6.22
CA GLY A 62 2.49 -6.76 -7.29
C GLY A 62 1.40 -5.77 -6.85
N THR A 63 0.36 -6.27 -6.19
CA THR A 63 -0.74 -5.47 -5.65
C THR A 63 -0.23 -4.45 -4.63
N ILE A 64 0.64 -4.86 -3.69
CA ILE A 64 1.27 -3.94 -2.74
C ILE A 64 2.05 -2.85 -3.47
N ARG A 65 2.81 -3.21 -4.51
CA ARG A 65 3.56 -2.23 -5.32
C ARG A 65 2.64 -1.23 -6.04
N ILE A 66 1.49 -1.67 -6.57
CA ILE A 66 0.51 -0.77 -7.18
C ILE A 66 -0.01 0.23 -6.15
N LEU A 67 -0.42 -0.26 -4.97
CA LEU A 67 -1.03 0.58 -3.93
C LEU A 67 -0.04 1.57 -3.32
N THR A 68 1.22 1.16 -3.05
CA THR A 68 2.25 2.08 -2.52
C THR A 68 2.63 3.14 -3.54
N THR A 69 2.70 2.78 -4.83
CA THR A 69 2.93 3.75 -5.91
C THR A 69 1.77 4.75 -6.05
N ALA A 70 0.54 4.31 -5.83
CA ALA A 70 -0.64 5.15 -5.98
C ALA A 70 -0.95 6.01 -4.74
N PHE A 71 -0.33 5.73 -3.60
CA PHE A 71 -0.48 6.49 -2.36
C PHE A 71 0.90 6.91 -1.81
N PRO A 72 1.54 7.91 -2.44
CA PRO A 72 2.88 8.37 -2.06
C PRO A 72 2.97 8.90 -0.62
N GLU A 73 1.84 9.32 -0.02
CA GLU A 73 1.79 9.81 1.36
C GLU A 73 2.13 8.74 2.40
N CYS A 74 2.15 7.44 2.04
CA CYS A 74 2.65 6.41 2.95
C CYS A 74 4.17 6.47 3.15
N GLY A 75 4.90 7.20 2.30
CA GLY A 75 6.36 7.30 2.40
C GLY A 75 7.10 5.99 2.12
N LEU A 76 6.44 5.03 1.46
CA LEU A 76 7.00 3.72 1.13
C LEU A 76 7.07 3.52 -0.37
N SER A 77 8.03 2.72 -0.80
CA SER A 77 8.18 2.25 -2.16
C SER A 77 8.53 0.77 -2.14
N THR A 78 8.09 0.02 -3.14
CA THR A 78 8.19 -1.45 -3.16
C THR A 78 9.06 -1.93 -4.31
N ALA A 79 10.10 -2.70 -3.99
CA ALA A 79 10.89 -3.46 -4.96
C ALA A 79 10.57 -4.95 -4.79
N VAL A 80 10.21 -5.63 -5.89
CA VAL A 80 9.88 -7.06 -5.90
C VAL A 80 11.04 -7.80 -6.57
N ALA A 81 11.51 -8.87 -5.93
CA ALA A 81 12.53 -9.74 -6.50
C ALA A 81 11.97 -10.49 -7.71
N LEU A 82 12.78 -10.62 -8.75
CA LEU A 82 12.44 -11.36 -9.97
C LEU A 82 13.47 -12.47 -10.14
N ASP A 83 13.02 -13.66 -10.52
CA ASP A 83 13.89 -14.82 -10.77
C ASP A 83 14.81 -15.15 -9.58
N SER A 84 14.25 -15.10 -8.36
CA SER A 84 14.97 -15.29 -7.10
C SER A 84 16.14 -14.32 -6.86
N THR A 85 16.14 -13.18 -7.57
CA THR A 85 17.24 -12.20 -7.56
C THR A 85 16.73 -10.79 -7.25
N LEU A 86 17.47 -10.07 -6.41
CA LEU A 86 17.26 -8.64 -6.18
C LEU A 86 18.22 -7.83 -7.04
N TYR A 87 17.67 -6.95 -7.86
CA TYR A 87 18.45 -6.09 -8.73
C TYR A 87 18.72 -4.75 -8.05
N GLN A 88 20.00 -4.39 -7.92
CA GLN A 88 20.44 -3.18 -7.21
C GLN A 88 19.84 -1.89 -7.81
N ASN A 89 19.71 -1.81 -9.13
CA ASN A 89 19.10 -0.67 -9.81
C ASN A 89 17.61 -0.51 -9.44
N HIS A 90 16.86 -1.61 -9.31
CA HIS A 90 15.45 -1.58 -8.89
C HIS A 90 15.32 -1.13 -7.44
N LEU A 91 16.20 -1.63 -6.55
CA LEU A 91 16.23 -1.22 -5.16
C LEU A 91 16.62 0.26 -5.04
N PHE A 92 17.65 0.70 -5.77
CA PHE A 92 18.08 2.10 -5.77
C PHE A 92 16.96 3.02 -6.25
N ALA A 93 16.27 2.67 -7.33
CA ALA A 93 15.13 3.44 -7.84
C ALA A 93 13.97 3.48 -6.84
N ALA A 94 13.67 2.39 -6.13
CA ALA A 94 12.65 2.37 -5.10
C ALA A 94 13.04 3.21 -3.86
N SER A 95 14.34 3.28 -3.51
CA SER A 95 14.81 4.04 -2.35
C SER A 95 15.10 5.52 -2.63
N HIS A 96 15.39 5.89 -3.88
CA HIS A 96 15.82 7.25 -4.27
C HIS A 96 14.92 7.89 -5.33
N GLY A 97 13.93 7.16 -5.85
CA GLY A 97 12.93 7.75 -6.73
C GLY A 97 12.30 8.94 -6.01
N GLU A 98 12.19 10.09 -6.70
CA GLU A 98 11.33 11.16 -6.22
C GLU A 98 9.99 10.52 -5.95
N THR A 99 9.58 10.46 -4.68
CA THR A 99 8.18 10.25 -4.31
C THR A 99 7.44 11.37 -5.04
N THR A 100 6.94 11.08 -6.25
CA THR A 100 6.35 12.07 -7.14
C THR A 100 5.09 12.57 -6.47
N SER A 101 5.25 13.60 -5.64
CA SER A 101 4.24 14.37 -4.94
C SER A 101 3.35 15.17 -5.90
N ARG A 102 3.31 14.79 -7.19
CA ARG A 102 2.79 15.58 -8.30
C ARG A 102 1.95 14.82 -9.32
N LEU A 103 1.76 13.50 -9.18
CA LEU A 103 0.71 12.84 -9.95
C LEU A 103 -0.61 13.03 -9.19
N PRO A 104 -1.65 13.59 -9.83
CA PRO A 104 -2.95 13.70 -9.20
C PRO A 104 -3.36 12.28 -8.80
N ARG A 105 -3.68 12.13 -7.52
CA ARG A 105 -4.27 10.94 -6.92
C ARG A 105 -5.26 10.34 -7.93
N ARG A 106 -4.99 9.13 -8.44
CA ARG A 106 -5.96 8.43 -9.29
C ARG A 106 -7.24 8.29 -8.47
N GLN A 107 -8.25 9.06 -8.84
CA GLN A 107 -9.54 9.02 -8.18
C GLN A 107 -10.21 7.73 -8.61
N TRP A 108 -10.14 6.72 -7.75
CA TRP A 108 -10.79 5.42 -7.92
C TRP A 108 -12.29 5.45 -7.60
N ASP A 109 -12.86 6.65 -7.46
CA ASP A 109 -14.26 6.83 -7.06
C ASP A 109 -15.26 6.51 -8.20
N ASP A 110 -14.76 6.19 -9.41
CA ASP A 110 -15.57 5.90 -10.60
C ASP A 110 -15.76 4.41 -10.92
N VAL A 111 -15.19 3.49 -10.13
CA VAL A 111 -15.46 2.06 -10.34
C VAL A 111 -16.71 1.68 -9.56
N GLY A 112 -17.86 1.83 -10.21
CA GLY A 112 -19.15 1.35 -9.70
C GLY A 112 -19.03 -0.11 -9.25
N TRP A 113 -19.48 -0.35 -8.02
CA TRP A 113 -19.69 -1.69 -7.47
C TRP A 113 -20.85 -2.39 -8.17
#